data_AF-A0A642UNR1-F1
#
_entry.id   AF-A0A642UNR1-F1
#
_cell.length_a   1.000
_cell.length_b   1.000
_cell.length_c   1.000
_cell.angle_alpha   90.00
_cell.angle_beta   90.00
_cell.angle_gamma   90.00
#
_symmetry.space_group_name_H-M   'P 1'
#
loop_
_entity.id
_entity.type
_entity.pdbx_description
1 polymer ?
#
loop_
_entity_poly.entity_id
_entity_poly.type
_entity_poly.pdbx_seq_one_letter_code
_entity_poly.pdbx_strand_id
1 'polypeptide(L)'
;MPTTLADVPYDVGRHIFAKLDVPSVCRLYIAYKPLAYAKEIADYLSKCTVKVSPETVITADTTKIEFAELAQLPPMDIVVESSEPYLDITLWWLRKIPFKSIELSIYERYRYKGPMTDQPDLTFLGAALTKLKLINFVVQAKKIPTAIKEISLVGCSFKETLDLCRHTALSRYHCLGCQHSAVKVKLPSSITILDQCDHEGQLTDASRLPNLKHFVGRRVTNVPWSQLEVVRANNIPRNETLAQVKEYTSSRWVTLHRQCPKLERAILYADLFPDVSSIFTDHQQAQLTHLKAGALHLRDLSLFQNLKALNCEFNDTLTEDYPLPPKLVELMVRKCPSVKGIPPSVEKFVYIASPPYEAGDRVFVAESTTLKLLQVVRASKVTIDCPQLTSLFLEDMMIDHPVSVYAPKLVRLVYEGEQPFPLENDFPNLEYLVLERSQQDVVLKNHLKSIELNRMNPEKLSISADYVSLERIVVPYGANINATELKTDTSLSRVRDLSCRDLTCPCIDRPPSMVEKLTCSFAIGKKRPHGGYSIAPDIRHCENLRYLSIKGGSRLLQTLRCPPSLRQLIVKTGVDFEMLHIETTNPLEYFECDYKDTISEESFTFNQKPASINFSVTEEP
;
A
#
# COMPACT_ATOMS: atom_id res chain seq x y z
N MET A 1 -8.12 -7.52 -45.89
CA MET A 1 -8.14 -7.55 -44.42
C MET A 1 -6.82 -6.97 -43.93
N PRO A 2 -6.78 -6.20 -42.83
CA PRO A 2 -5.52 -5.73 -42.24
C PRO A 2 -4.65 -6.94 -41.88
N THR A 3 -3.39 -6.95 -42.32
CA THR A 3 -2.44 -8.05 -42.06
C THR A 3 -1.59 -7.79 -40.82
N THR A 4 -1.43 -6.52 -40.45
CA THR A 4 -0.72 -6.06 -39.26
C THR A 4 -1.49 -4.92 -38.59
N LEU A 5 -1.14 -4.58 -37.35
CA LEU A 5 -1.75 -3.42 -36.68
C LEU A 5 -1.47 -2.11 -37.42
N ALA A 6 -0.36 -2.02 -38.16
CA ALA A 6 -0.03 -0.85 -38.97
C ALA A 6 -0.99 -0.63 -40.16
N ASP A 7 -1.74 -1.66 -40.56
CA ASP A 7 -2.74 -1.59 -41.63
C ASP A 7 -4.13 -1.16 -41.11
N VAL A 8 -4.28 -1.01 -39.79
CA VAL A 8 -5.53 -0.63 -39.15
C VAL A 8 -5.70 0.89 -39.23
N PRO A 9 -6.88 1.41 -39.64
CA PRO A 9 -7.15 2.85 -39.63
C PRO A 9 -6.92 3.45 -38.26
N TYR A 10 -6.36 4.66 -38.24
CA TYR A 10 -5.92 5.32 -37.01
C TYR A 10 -6.99 5.40 -35.93
N ASP A 11 -8.22 5.74 -36.30
CA ASP A 11 -9.32 5.85 -35.35
C ASP A 11 -9.61 4.51 -34.66
N VAL A 12 -9.53 3.40 -35.40
CA VAL A 12 -9.67 2.05 -34.83
C VAL A 12 -8.47 1.72 -33.92
N GLY A 13 -7.26 2.10 -34.32
CA GLY A 13 -6.05 2.00 -33.50
C GLY A 13 -6.19 2.69 -32.14
N ARG A 14 -6.66 3.94 -32.12
CA ARG A 14 -6.94 4.68 -30.88
C ARG A 14 -7.96 3.98 -29.99
N HIS A 15 -9.00 3.37 -30.57
CA HIS A 15 -9.97 2.60 -29.81
C HIS A 15 -9.33 1.35 -29.19
N ILE A 16 -8.41 0.67 -29.89
CA ILE A 16 -7.64 -0.44 -29.35
C ILE A 16 -6.77 0.03 -28.18
N PHE A 17 -6.00 1.11 -28.35
CA PHE A 17 -5.11 1.62 -27.29
C PHE A 17 -5.88 2.03 -26.04
N ALA A 18 -7.07 2.62 -26.19
CA ALA A 18 -7.96 2.99 -25.09
C ALA A 18 -8.53 1.79 -24.31
N LYS A 19 -8.40 0.56 -24.84
CA LYS A 19 -8.81 -0.69 -24.18
C LYS A 19 -7.63 -1.44 -23.56
N LEU A 20 -6.40 -1.03 -23.85
CA LEU A 20 -5.18 -1.60 -23.28
C LEU A 20 -4.70 -0.78 -22.09
N ASP A 21 -4.00 -1.42 -21.16
CA ASP A 21 -3.26 -0.70 -20.13
C ASP A 21 -2.07 0.05 -20.74
N VAL A 22 -1.63 1.12 -20.07
CA VAL A 22 -0.54 1.98 -20.54
C VAL A 22 0.78 1.20 -20.75
N PRO A 23 1.25 0.35 -19.81
CA PRO A 23 2.44 -0.49 -20.03
C PRO A 23 2.39 -1.35 -21.30
N SER A 24 1.24 -1.96 -21.61
CA SER A 24 1.04 -2.74 -22.83
C SER A 24 1.19 -1.88 -24.07
N VAL A 25 0.63 -0.67 -24.07
CA VAL A 25 0.80 0.30 -25.18
C VAL A 25 2.26 0.77 -25.29
N CYS A 26 2.97 0.94 -24.18
CA CYS A 26 4.41 1.24 -24.18
C CYS A 26 5.22 0.14 -24.86
N ARG A 27 4.98 -1.14 -24.52
CA ARG A 27 5.68 -2.27 -25.18
C ARG A 27 5.31 -2.40 -26.64
N LEU A 28 4.06 -2.12 -26.99
CA LEU A 28 3.62 -2.04 -28.38
C LEU A 28 4.40 -0.94 -29.13
N TYR A 29 4.58 0.24 -28.55
CA TYR A 29 5.43 1.28 -29.13
C TYR A 29 6.85 0.78 -29.37
N ILE A 30 7.47 0.13 -28.39
CA ILE A 30 8.85 -0.41 -28.52
C ILE A 30 8.91 -1.41 -29.68
N ALA A 31 7.95 -2.33 -29.77
CA ALA A 31 7.90 -3.34 -30.83
C ALA A 31 7.66 -2.71 -32.22
N TYR A 32 6.87 -1.63 -32.30
CA TYR A 32 6.53 -0.93 -33.54
C TYR A 32 7.45 0.25 -33.85
N LYS A 33 8.44 0.55 -33.01
CA LYS A 33 9.34 1.72 -33.14
C LYS A 33 9.95 1.90 -34.54
N PRO A 34 10.30 0.84 -35.29
CA PRO A 34 10.80 0.98 -36.67
C PRO A 34 9.74 1.33 -37.72
N LEU A 35 8.45 1.29 -37.37
CA LEU A 35 7.32 1.42 -38.29
C LEU A 35 6.65 2.80 -38.17
N ALA A 36 6.05 3.29 -39.26
CA ALA A 36 5.36 4.59 -39.28
C ALA A 36 4.26 4.72 -38.22
N TYR A 37 3.62 3.60 -37.89
CA TYR A 37 2.55 3.51 -36.89
C TYR A 37 3.02 3.84 -35.45
N ALA A 38 4.33 3.82 -35.17
CA ALA A 38 4.88 4.24 -33.88
C ALA A 38 4.54 5.69 -33.52
N LYS A 39 4.42 6.57 -34.52
CA LYS A 39 4.04 7.98 -34.30
C LYS A 39 2.65 8.10 -33.68
N GLU A 40 1.73 7.27 -34.17
CA GLU A 40 0.35 7.24 -33.71
C GLU A 40 0.23 6.70 -32.27
N ILE A 41 1.04 5.69 -31.94
CA ILE A 41 1.14 5.19 -30.57
C ILE A 41 1.77 6.25 -29.66
N ALA A 42 2.80 6.96 -30.11
CA ALA A 42 3.45 8.03 -29.35
C ALA A 42 2.50 9.20 -29.03
N ASP A 43 1.67 9.60 -30.01
CA ASP A 43 0.67 10.65 -29.82
C ASP A 43 -0.36 10.27 -28.75
N TYR A 44 -0.75 8.99 -28.68
CA TYR A 44 -1.57 8.46 -27.60
C TYR A 44 -0.84 8.50 -26.25
N LEU A 45 0.39 7.95 -26.20
CA LEU A 45 1.20 7.88 -24.97
C LEU A 45 1.52 9.26 -24.38
N SER A 46 1.63 10.32 -25.19
CA SER A 46 1.89 11.70 -24.74
C SER A 46 0.84 12.29 -23.78
N LYS A 47 -0.35 11.66 -23.74
CA LYS A 47 -1.49 12.02 -22.89
C LYS A 47 -1.66 11.07 -21.70
N CYS A 48 -0.84 10.02 -21.64
CA CYS A 48 -0.89 9.01 -20.60
C CYS A 48 0.16 9.27 -19.53
N THR A 49 -0.08 8.71 -18.35
CA THR A 49 0.88 8.65 -17.26
C THR A 49 1.29 7.20 -17.04
N VAL A 50 2.59 6.92 -16.95
CA VAL A 50 3.11 5.57 -16.73
C VAL A 50 3.84 5.49 -15.39
N LYS A 51 3.61 4.39 -14.65
CA LYS A 51 4.36 4.09 -13.43
C LYS A 51 5.66 3.40 -13.81
N VAL A 52 6.77 3.91 -13.29
CA VAL A 52 8.11 3.42 -13.60
C VAL A 52 8.74 2.87 -12.32
N SER A 53 9.14 1.61 -12.38
CA SER A 53 9.79 0.91 -11.28
C SER A 53 11.31 1.15 -11.34
N PRO A 54 11.94 1.56 -10.24
CA PRO A 54 13.39 1.55 -10.14
C PRO A 54 13.95 0.13 -9.96
N GLU A 55 13.12 -0.81 -9.48
CA GLU A 55 13.47 -2.21 -9.33
C GLU A 55 13.32 -2.95 -10.67
N THR A 56 14.18 -3.95 -10.89
CA THR A 56 14.03 -4.92 -11.99
C THR A 56 12.63 -5.52 -11.99
N VAL A 57 11.94 -5.40 -13.12
CA VAL A 57 10.59 -5.94 -13.32
C VAL A 57 10.69 -7.33 -13.96
N ILE A 58 10.09 -8.34 -13.34
CA ILE A 58 10.04 -9.69 -13.92
C ILE A 58 9.21 -9.71 -15.21
N THR A 59 9.53 -10.59 -16.14
CA THR A 59 8.94 -10.64 -17.49
C THR A 59 7.44 -10.93 -17.47
N ALA A 60 6.95 -11.63 -16.42
CA ALA A 60 5.53 -11.89 -16.25
C ALA A 60 4.73 -10.66 -15.73
N ASP A 61 5.38 -9.69 -15.08
CA ASP A 61 4.71 -8.49 -14.59
C ASP A 61 4.54 -7.47 -15.72
N THR A 62 3.44 -7.62 -16.44
CA THR A 62 3.06 -6.72 -17.54
C THR A 62 2.56 -5.36 -17.05
N THR A 63 2.36 -5.16 -15.75
CA THR A 63 1.73 -3.95 -15.21
C THR A 63 2.71 -2.82 -14.89
N LYS A 64 4.01 -3.12 -14.90
CA LYS A 64 5.08 -2.15 -14.58
C LYS A 64 5.95 -1.91 -15.80
N ILE A 65 6.59 -0.74 -15.85
CA ILE A 65 7.63 -0.39 -16.81
C ILE A 65 8.92 -0.12 -16.02
N GLU A 66 10.05 -0.64 -16.47
CA GLU A 66 11.36 -0.31 -15.88
C GLU A 66 12.06 0.83 -16.63
N PHE A 67 13.10 1.41 -16.04
CA PHE A 67 13.81 2.53 -16.67
C PHE A 67 14.44 2.18 -18.02
N ALA A 68 14.91 0.93 -18.21
CA ALA A 68 15.45 0.48 -19.48
C ALA A 68 14.40 0.43 -20.61
N GLU A 69 13.16 0.11 -20.28
CA GLU A 69 12.02 0.21 -21.21
C GLU A 69 11.67 1.69 -21.44
N LEU A 70 11.58 2.50 -20.38
CA LEU A 70 11.27 3.94 -20.48
C LEU A 70 12.27 4.68 -21.40
N ALA A 71 13.55 4.33 -21.34
CA ALA A 71 14.60 4.93 -22.20
C ALA A 71 14.33 4.74 -23.70
N GLN A 72 13.47 3.79 -24.08
CA GLN A 72 13.11 3.51 -25.46
C GLN A 72 11.83 4.22 -25.92
N LEU A 73 11.05 4.78 -24.98
CA LEU A 73 9.73 5.41 -25.18
C LEU A 73 9.82 6.90 -25.57
N PRO A 74 8.75 7.49 -26.13
CA PRO A 74 8.66 8.93 -26.30
C PRO A 74 8.52 9.63 -24.93
N PRO A 75 8.89 10.93 -24.81
CA PRO A 75 8.71 11.68 -23.57
C PRO A 75 7.23 11.70 -23.13
N MET A 76 6.97 11.25 -21.91
CA MET A 76 5.63 11.15 -21.35
C MET A 76 5.59 11.55 -19.87
N ASP A 77 4.40 11.60 -19.28
CA ASP A 77 4.23 11.87 -17.86
C ASP A 77 4.54 10.58 -17.08
N ILE A 78 5.42 10.63 -16.08
CA ILE A 78 5.88 9.46 -15.32
C ILE A 78 5.60 9.58 -13.83
N VAL A 79 5.37 8.44 -13.18
CA VAL A 79 5.27 8.33 -11.71
C VAL A 79 6.34 7.37 -11.24
N VAL A 80 7.19 7.83 -10.32
CA VAL A 80 8.31 7.05 -9.80
C VAL A 80 8.18 6.95 -8.28
N GLU A 81 8.17 5.73 -7.77
CA GLU A 81 8.26 5.45 -6.34
C GLU A 81 9.60 4.77 -6.06
N SER A 82 10.44 5.41 -5.26
CA SER A 82 11.79 4.95 -4.98
C SER A 82 12.03 4.87 -3.47
N SER A 83 12.48 3.72 -2.99
CA SER A 83 13.03 3.65 -1.64
C SER A 83 14.47 4.15 -1.62
N GLU A 84 14.94 4.60 -0.47
CA GLU A 84 16.32 5.06 -0.27
C GLU A 84 17.40 4.16 -0.93
N PRO A 85 17.35 2.80 -0.84
CA PRO A 85 18.34 1.95 -1.51
C PRO A 85 18.40 2.10 -3.04
N TYR A 86 17.28 2.44 -3.69
CA TYR A 86 17.23 2.62 -5.14
C TYR A 86 17.32 4.09 -5.55
N LEU A 87 17.56 5.00 -4.61
CA LEU A 87 17.50 6.43 -4.89
C LEU A 87 18.57 6.83 -5.89
N ASP A 88 19.81 6.37 -5.72
CA ASP A 88 20.92 6.75 -6.60
C ASP A 88 20.72 6.26 -8.04
N ILE A 89 20.34 4.99 -8.21
CA ILE A 89 20.01 4.44 -9.54
C ILE A 89 18.81 5.16 -10.16
N THR A 90 17.80 5.51 -9.36
CA THR A 90 16.65 6.30 -9.82
C THR A 90 17.10 7.67 -10.33
N LEU A 91 17.88 8.42 -9.54
CA LEU A 91 18.35 9.75 -9.91
C LEU A 91 19.30 9.70 -11.10
N TRP A 92 20.12 8.65 -11.22
CA TRP A 92 20.96 8.42 -12.39
C TRP A 92 20.15 8.27 -13.67
N TRP A 93 19.08 7.47 -13.65
CA TRP A 93 18.17 7.31 -14.79
C TRP A 93 17.42 8.59 -15.13
N LEU A 94 16.90 9.30 -14.13
CA LEU A 94 16.17 10.56 -14.32
C LEU A 94 17.03 11.68 -14.91
N ARG A 95 18.35 11.61 -14.79
CA ARG A 95 19.27 12.55 -15.47
C ARG A 95 19.49 12.22 -16.94
N LYS A 96 19.22 10.98 -17.36
CA LYS A 96 19.53 10.48 -18.71
C LYS A 96 18.32 10.36 -19.62
N ILE A 97 17.15 10.06 -19.06
CA ILE A 97 15.95 9.78 -19.83
C ILE A 97 15.09 11.05 -19.96
N PRO A 98 14.64 11.42 -21.17
CA PRO A 98 13.70 12.51 -21.33
C PRO A 98 12.28 12.09 -20.92
N PHE A 99 11.61 12.95 -20.15
CA PHE A 99 10.21 12.82 -19.78
C PHE A 99 9.53 14.20 -19.82
N LYS A 100 8.19 14.21 -19.89
CA LYS A 100 7.38 15.44 -19.96
C LYS A 100 7.13 16.03 -18.58
N SER A 101 6.74 15.19 -17.63
CA SER A 101 6.62 15.54 -16.21
C SER A 101 6.83 14.31 -15.33
N ILE A 102 7.13 14.53 -14.05
CA ILE A 102 7.37 13.49 -13.05
C ILE A 102 6.60 13.77 -11.76
N GLU A 103 5.97 12.72 -11.22
CA GLU A 103 5.56 12.61 -9.83
C GLU A 103 6.56 11.69 -9.11
N LEU A 104 7.24 12.20 -8.08
CA LEU A 104 8.32 11.48 -7.40
C LEU A 104 7.98 11.24 -5.94
N SER A 105 7.99 9.97 -5.53
CA SER A 105 7.89 9.56 -4.12
C SER A 105 9.20 8.91 -3.68
N ILE A 106 9.85 9.48 -2.66
CA ILE A 106 11.07 8.94 -2.05
C ILE A 106 10.78 8.60 -0.60
N TYR A 107 11.15 7.40 -0.17
CA TYR A 107 10.89 6.96 1.20
C TYR A 107 12.04 6.15 1.80
N GLU A 108 12.41 6.50 3.03
CA GLU A 108 13.39 5.77 3.83
C GLU A 108 12.68 4.65 4.60
N ARG A 109 12.94 3.38 4.23
CA ARG A 109 12.25 2.19 4.79
C ARG A 109 12.71 1.83 6.21
N TYR A 110 13.95 2.14 6.59
CA TYR A 110 14.59 1.58 7.79
C TYR A 110 14.83 2.61 8.89
N ARG A 111 13.78 3.12 9.52
CA ARG A 111 13.93 4.02 10.67
C ARG A 111 14.12 3.24 11.97
N TYR A 112 15.27 2.60 12.15
CA TYR A 112 15.69 2.09 13.46
C TYR A 112 16.79 3.00 14.00
N LYS A 113 16.39 4.03 14.75
CA LYS A 113 17.24 4.89 15.61
C LYS A 113 18.39 5.69 14.98
N GLY A 114 18.69 5.57 13.68
CA GLY A 114 19.73 6.34 13.00
C GLY A 114 19.37 7.81 12.70
N PRO A 115 20.36 8.65 12.34
CA PRO A 115 20.13 10.00 11.84
C PRO A 115 19.34 9.96 10.53
N MET A 116 18.47 10.96 10.30
CA MET A 116 17.68 11.03 9.08
C MET A 116 18.55 11.39 7.88
N THR A 117 18.30 10.76 6.74
CA THR A 117 19.02 11.04 5.50
C THR A 117 18.70 12.45 4.99
N ASP A 118 19.73 13.18 4.56
CA ASP A 118 19.54 14.46 3.88
C ASP A 118 18.83 14.23 2.54
N GLN A 119 17.80 15.01 2.25
CA GLN A 119 17.13 14.87 0.96
C GLN A 119 18.09 15.11 -0.22
N PRO A 120 17.91 14.39 -1.34
CA PRO A 120 18.68 14.64 -2.55
C PRO A 120 18.39 16.03 -3.12
N ASP A 121 19.32 16.58 -3.90
CA ASP A 121 19.06 17.78 -4.67
C ASP A 121 18.21 17.44 -5.90
N LEU A 122 16.97 17.92 -5.91
CA LEU A 122 15.99 17.67 -6.97
C LEU A 122 15.83 18.86 -7.93
N THR A 123 16.65 19.91 -7.78
CA THR A 123 16.55 21.13 -8.60
C THR A 123 16.78 20.87 -10.08
N PHE A 124 17.57 19.86 -10.43
CA PHE A 124 17.82 19.45 -11.82
C PHE A 124 16.55 19.00 -12.57
N LEU A 125 15.50 18.59 -11.85
CA LEU A 125 14.21 18.22 -12.45
C LEU A 125 13.39 19.45 -12.90
N GLY A 126 13.71 20.64 -12.40
CA GLY A 126 13.09 21.90 -12.81
C GLY A 126 11.56 21.86 -12.80
N ALA A 127 10.94 22.32 -13.89
CA ALA A 127 9.49 22.36 -14.06
C ALA A 127 8.84 21.00 -14.30
N ALA A 128 9.63 19.95 -14.58
CA ALA A 128 9.10 18.63 -14.82
C ALA A 128 8.58 17.98 -13.52
N LEU A 129 9.15 18.32 -12.36
CA LEU A 129 8.67 17.79 -11.07
C LEU A 129 7.36 18.48 -10.65
N THR A 130 6.24 17.77 -10.76
CA THR A 130 4.91 18.32 -10.45
C THR A 130 4.42 17.94 -9.06
N LYS A 131 4.79 16.76 -8.56
CA LYS A 131 4.47 16.28 -7.21
C LYS A 131 5.68 15.66 -6.55
N LEU A 132 5.88 15.97 -5.27
CA LEU A 132 6.96 15.40 -4.46
C LEU A 132 6.38 14.82 -3.17
N LYS A 133 6.69 13.55 -2.90
CA LYS A 133 6.43 12.91 -1.62
C LYS A 133 7.76 12.46 -1.00
N LEU A 134 8.04 12.93 0.21
CA LEU A 134 9.21 12.52 0.99
C LEU A 134 8.75 11.86 2.29
N ILE A 135 9.35 10.73 2.62
CA ILE A 135 9.09 10.02 3.87
C ILE A 135 10.41 9.82 4.63
N ASN A 136 10.48 10.37 5.85
CA ASN A 136 11.61 10.31 6.78
C ASN A 136 12.91 11.04 6.36
N PHE A 137 12.84 12.11 5.57
CA PHE A 137 14.03 12.88 5.16
C PHE A 137 14.26 14.16 5.97
N VAL A 138 15.50 14.66 5.97
CA VAL A 138 15.83 16.05 6.32
C VAL A 138 15.58 16.95 5.12
N VAL A 139 14.60 17.84 5.22
CA VAL A 139 14.08 18.65 4.11
C VAL A 139 14.65 20.06 4.11
N GLN A 140 15.01 20.55 2.92
CA GLN A 140 15.52 21.91 2.67
C GLN A 140 14.80 22.52 1.46
N ALA A 141 14.11 23.64 1.63
CA ALA A 141 13.32 24.26 0.55
C ALA A 141 14.14 24.53 -0.73
N LYS A 142 15.43 24.88 -0.59
CA LYS A 142 16.33 25.19 -1.73
C LYS A 142 16.62 24.03 -2.68
N LYS A 143 16.43 22.78 -2.22
CA LYS A 143 16.64 21.57 -3.04
C LYS A 143 15.34 21.11 -3.75
N ILE A 144 14.25 21.86 -3.59
CA ILE A 144 12.95 21.59 -4.23
C ILE A 144 12.75 22.58 -5.39
N PRO A 145 12.39 22.12 -6.60
CA PRO A 145 12.01 22.98 -7.71
C PRO A 145 10.81 23.88 -7.40
N THR A 146 10.86 25.14 -7.84
CA THR A 146 9.83 26.16 -7.54
C THR A 146 8.49 25.95 -8.26
N ALA A 147 8.47 25.22 -9.38
CA ALA A 147 7.28 24.99 -10.19
C ALA A 147 6.37 23.86 -9.67
N ILE A 148 6.74 23.23 -8.55
CA ILE A 148 6.01 22.11 -7.97
C ILE A 148 4.58 22.48 -7.56
N LYS A 149 3.63 21.56 -7.76
CA LYS A 149 2.19 21.77 -7.48
C LYS A 149 1.73 21.13 -6.19
N GLU A 150 2.34 20.01 -5.80
CA GLU A 150 1.99 19.26 -4.60
C GLU A 150 3.23 18.78 -3.84
N ILE A 151 3.25 18.99 -2.52
CA ILE A 151 4.29 18.50 -1.62
C ILE A 151 3.64 17.68 -0.50
N SER A 152 4.17 16.49 -0.24
CA SER A 152 3.78 15.61 0.85
C SER A 152 5.00 15.19 1.67
N LEU A 153 5.09 15.63 2.91
CA LEU A 153 6.18 15.34 3.84
C LEU A 153 5.65 14.47 4.98
N VAL A 154 6.22 13.29 5.16
CA VAL A 154 5.79 12.34 6.20
C VAL A 154 6.99 11.97 7.05
N GLY A 155 6.91 12.14 8.37
CA GLY A 155 8.00 11.78 9.28
C GLY A 155 9.30 12.57 9.05
N CYS A 156 9.26 13.68 8.31
CA CYS A 156 10.43 14.47 7.91
C CYS A 156 10.92 15.39 9.03
N SER A 157 12.13 15.92 8.90
CA SER A 157 12.69 16.96 9.78
C SER A 157 13.21 18.14 8.98
N PHE A 158 13.40 19.28 9.64
CA PHE A 158 13.83 20.53 9.01
C PHE A 158 15.05 21.08 9.74
N LYS A 159 16.14 21.35 9.01
CA LYS A 159 17.33 22.01 9.57
C LYS A 159 17.10 23.50 9.85
N GLU A 160 16.23 24.12 9.06
CA GLU A 160 15.95 25.56 9.06
C GLU A 160 14.48 25.83 8.71
N THR A 161 14.05 27.10 8.77
CA THR A 161 12.71 27.54 8.34
C THR A 161 12.39 27.00 6.95
N LEU A 162 11.32 26.21 6.82
CA LEU A 162 10.85 25.72 5.54
C LEU A 162 10.03 26.84 4.85
N ASP A 163 10.73 27.70 4.11
CA ASP A 163 10.13 28.80 3.37
C ASP A 163 9.72 28.36 1.96
N LEU A 164 8.44 28.02 1.79
CA LEU A 164 7.87 27.62 0.51
C LEU A 164 7.20 28.78 -0.24
N CYS A 165 7.32 30.04 0.21
CA CYS A 165 6.63 31.17 -0.44
C CYS A 165 7.05 31.38 -1.90
N ARG A 166 8.24 30.90 -2.31
CA ARG A 166 8.71 30.95 -3.71
C ARG A 166 8.05 29.92 -4.63
N HIS A 167 7.32 28.95 -4.08
CA HIS A 167 6.67 27.87 -4.84
C HIS A 167 5.26 28.30 -5.23
N THR A 168 5.11 29.33 -6.07
CA THR A 168 3.82 29.96 -6.37
C THR A 168 2.82 29.05 -7.09
N ALA A 169 3.26 27.91 -7.61
CA ALA A 169 2.40 26.87 -8.20
C ALA A 169 1.89 25.85 -7.16
N LEU A 170 2.43 25.87 -5.94
CA LEU A 170 2.10 24.91 -4.88
C LEU A 170 0.67 25.15 -4.41
N SER A 171 -0.21 24.19 -4.70
CA SER A 171 -1.63 24.25 -4.37
C SER A 171 -2.04 23.26 -3.28
N ARG A 172 -1.23 22.22 -3.05
CA ARG A 172 -1.47 21.21 -2.01
C ARG A 172 -0.23 20.99 -1.17
N TYR A 173 -0.39 21.08 0.15
CA TYR A 173 0.66 20.81 1.11
C TYR A 173 0.17 19.82 2.17
N HIS A 174 0.88 18.70 2.28
CA HIS A 174 0.64 17.66 3.29
C HIS A 174 1.89 17.49 4.16
N CYS A 175 1.74 17.54 5.47
CA CYS A 175 2.80 17.43 6.46
C CYS A 175 2.29 16.62 7.66
N LEU A 176 2.84 15.40 7.82
CA LEU A 176 2.38 14.45 8.82
C LEU A 176 3.53 13.90 9.64
N GLY A 177 3.47 14.06 10.96
CA GLY A 177 4.43 13.48 11.90
C GLY A 177 5.85 14.03 11.73
N CYS A 178 5.99 15.25 11.21
CA CYS A 178 7.30 15.87 11.02
C CYS A 178 7.82 16.46 12.33
N GLN A 179 9.13 16.37 12.56
CA GLN A 179 9.78 16.91 13.76
C GLN A 179 10.11 18.39 13.54
N HIS A 180 9.37 19.27 14.23
CA HIS A 180 9.60 20.71 14.21
C HIS A 180 10.32 21.15 15.47
N SER A 181 11.65 21.12 15.48
CA SER A 181 12.44 21.80 16.52
C SER A 181 12.34 23.32 16.31
N ALA A 182 11.23 23.94 16.75
CA ALA A 182 10.96 25.38 16.66
C ALA A 182 10.95 26.00 15.23
N VAL A 183 10.95 25.17 14.19
CA VAL A 183 11.00 25.61 12.79
C VAL A 183 9.62 26.10 12.32
N LYS A 184 9.58 27.28 11.67
CA LYS A 184 8.38 27.79 10.99
C LYS A 184 8.27 27.20 9.59
N VAL A 185 7.06 26.84 9.18
CA VAL A 185 6.72 26.59 7.77
C VAL A 185 6.03 27.84 7.23
N LYS A 186 6.50 28.37 6.10
CA LYS A 186 5.81 29.44 5.38
C LYS A 186 5.29 28.91 4.06
N LEU A 187 4.01 29.14 3.80
CA LEU A 187 3.31 28.63 2.63
C LEU A 187 2.92 29.77 1.67
N PRO A 188 2.85 29.50 0.36
CA PRO A 188 2.39 30.47 -0.63
C PRO A 188 0.86 30.64 -0.60
N SER A 189 0.34 31.77 -1.10
CA SER A 189 -1.10 32.07 -1.14
C SER A 189 -1.90 31.18 -2.11
N SER A 190 -1.21 30.41 -2.95
CA SER A 190 -1.79 29.46 -3.92
C SER A 190 -2.35 28.18 -3.27
N ILE A 191 -2.09 27.94 -1.98
CA ILE A 191 -2.58 26.74 -1.27
C ILE A 191 -4.10 26.72 -1.23
N THR A 192 -4.66 25.61 -1.71
CA THR A 192 -6.09 25.26 -1.64
C THR A 192 -6.36 24.09 -0.70
N ILE A 193 -5.36 23.22 -0.49
CA ILE A 193 -5.42 22.08 0.42
C ILE A 193 -4.24 22.13 1.39
N LEU A 194 -4.56 22.19 2.69
CA LEU A 194 -3.59 22.14 3.78
C LEU A 194 -3.91 20.95 4.68
N ASP A 195 -2.98 19.99 4.75
CA ASP A 195 -3.03 18.90 5.71
C ASP A 195 -1.79 18.93 6.60
N GLN A 196 -1.97 19.30 7.87
CA GLN A 196 -0.90 19.45 8.84
C GLN A 196 -1.28 18.84 10.19
N CYS A 197 -0.80 17.63 10.44
CA CYS A 197 -1.14 16.81 11.61
C CYS A 197 0.07 16.59 12.54
N ASP A 198 0.76 17.66 12.92
CA ASP A 198 1.95 17.56 13.78
C ASP A 198 1.61 17.75 15.27
N HIS A 199 2.19 16.90 16.11
CA HIS A 199 1.94 16.88 17.56
C HIS A 199 2.77 17.90 18.33
N GLU A 200 3.93 18.30 17.80
CA GLU A 200 4.91 19.15 18.46
C GLU A 200 5.51 20.12 17.43
N GLY A 201 5.45 21.43 17.69
CA GLY A 201 5.90 22.45 16.74
C GLY A 201 5.21 23.80 16.91
N GLN A 202 5.76 24.80 16.23
CA GLN A 202 5.24 26.16 16.17
C GLN A 202 3.98 26.21 15.30
N LEU A 203 3.06 27.12 15.62
CA LEU A 203 1.79 27.29 14.91
C LEU A 203 2.05 27.81 13.49
N THR A 204 1.56 27.11 12.47
CA THR A 204 1.47 27.66 11.12
C THR A 204 0.38 28.73 11.10
N ASP A 205 0.68 29.89 10.50
CA ASP A 205 -0.30 30.96 10.31
C ASP A 205 -0.97 30.83 8.94
N ALA A 206 -2.27 30.52 8.94
CA ALA A 206 -3.07 30.40 7.72
C ALA A 206 -3.69 31.74 7.25
N SER A 207 -3.41 32.86 7.93
CA SER A 207 -3.92 34.19 7.56
C SER A 207 -3.58 34.59 6.11
N ARG A 208 -2.52 34.01 5.55
CA ARG A 208 -2.03 34.29 4.19
C ARG A 208 -2.52 33.29 3.13
N LEU A 209 -3.48 32.43 3.47
CA LEU A 209 -4.00 31.37 2.59
C LEU A 209 -5.44 31.67 2.15
N PRO A 210 -5.68 32.74 1.35
CA PRO A 210 -7.03 33.15 0.99
C PRO A 210 -7.76 32.13 0.12
N ASN A 211 -7.04 31.20 -0.52
CA ASN A 211 -7.64 30.18 -1.39
C ASN A 211 -7.88 28.84 -0.68
N LEU A 212 -7.64 28.75 0.64
CA LEU A 212 -7.75 27.51 1.39
C LEU A 212 -9.20 27.01 1.42
N LYS A 213 -9.44 25.80 0.89
CA LYS A 213 -10.75 25.15 0.85
C LYS A 213 -10.80 23.89 1.71
N HIS A 214 -9.71 23.11 1.73
CA HIS A 214 -9.65 21.84 2.46
C HIS A 214 -8.61 21.96 3.56
N PHE A 215 -9.02 21.70 4.81
CA PHE A 215 -8.17 21.84 5.97
C PHE A 215 -8.20 20.59 6.84
N VAL A 216 -7.01 20.04 7.09
CA VAL A 216 -6.77 18.99 8.06
C VAL A 216 -5.71 19.49 9.03
N GLY A 217 -6.01 19.59 10.32
CA GLY A 217 -4.98 19.96 11.28
C GLY A 217 -5.44 20.29 12.69
N ARG A 218 -4.46 20.42 13.59
CA ARG A 218 -4.68 20.69 15.03
C ARG A 218 -4.03 21.98 15.53
N ARG A 219 -2.93 22.41 14.90
CA ARG A 219 -2.04 23.49 15.37
C ARG A 219 -1.80 24.54 14.29
N VAL A 220 -2.88 25.01 13.68
CA VAL A 220 -2.85 26.10 12.68
C VAL A 220 -3.68 27.26 13.21
N THR A 221 -3.10 28.46 13.18
CA THR A 221 -3.73 29.71 13.63
C THR A 221 -4.34 30.48 12.46
N ASN A 222 -5.31 31.33 12.75
CA ASN A 222 -5.96 32.21 11.77
C ASN A 222 -6.47 31.47 10.53
N VAL A 223 -7.02 30.27 10.74
CA VAL A 223 -7.63 29.48 9.67
C VAL A 223 -8.85 30.25 9.14
N PRO A 224 -8.99 30.46 7.82
CA PRO A 224 -10.14 31.12 7.23
C PRO A 224 -11.36 30.16 7.21
N TRP A 225 -11.98 29.94 8.38
CA TRP A 225 -13.01 28.94 8.59
C TRP A 225 -14.25 29.08 7.67
N SER A 226 -14.63 30.30 7.33
CA SER A 226 -15.85 30.61 6.58
C SER A 226 -15.87 30.11 5.13
N GLN A 227 -14.70 29.86 4.53
CA GLN A 227 -14.55 29.41 3.14
C GLN A 227 -14.22 27.91 3.00
N LEU A 228 -14.05 27.20 4.11
CA LEU A 228 -13.69 25.78 4.08
C LEU A 228 -14.87 24.92 3.63
N GLU A 229 -14.59 23.96 2.75
CA GLU A 229 -15.55 22.98 2.24
C GLU A 229 -15.37 21.62 2.95
N VAL A 230 -14.12 21.27 3.30
CA VAL A 230 -13.74 20.02 3.98
C VAL A 230 -12.87 20.33 5.19
N VAL A 231 -13.27 19.84 6.36
CA VAL A 231 -12.59 20.11 7.63
C VAL A 231 -12.34 18.82 8.41
N ARG A 232 -11.07 18.58 8.77
CA ARG A 232 -10.67 17.58 9.76
C ARG A 232 -9.90 18.25 10.89
N ALA A 233 -10.61 18.67 11.93
CA ALA A 233 -10.03 19.44 13.02
C ALA A 233 -10.81 19.20 14.33
N ASN A 234 -10.07 19.21 15.44
CA ASN A 234 -10.63 18.98 16.77
C ASN A 234 -11.07 20.27 17.49
N ASN A 235 -10.56 21.43 17.05
CA ASN A 235 -10.75 22.71 17.75
C ASN A 235 -11.23 23.76 16.73
N ILE A 236 -12.55 23.83 16.53
CA ILE A 236 -13.17 24.95 15.81
C ILE A 236 -13.43 26.06 16.84
N PRO A 237 -13.07 27.33 16.57
CA PRO A 237 -13.40 28.41 17.48
C PRO A 237 -14.93 28.53 17.65
N ARG A 238 -15.40 28.73 18.89
CA ARG A 238 -16.84 28.63 19.25
C ARG A 238 -17.76 29.55 18.45
N ASN A 239 -17.24 30.68 17.99
CA ASN A 239 -18.02 31.74 17.33
C ASN A 239 -17.92 31.69 15.79
N GLU A 240 -17.21 30.71 15.23
CA GLU A 240 -17.02 30.61 13.78
C GLU A 240 -18.18 29.85 13.14
N THR A 241 -18.69 30.41 12.03
CA THR A 241 -19.70 29.76 11.20
C THR A 241 -19.01 29.08 10.02
N LEU A 242 -19.17 27.75 9.92
CA LEU A 242 -18.64 26.90 8.87
C LEU A 242 -19.64 26.78 7.71
N ALA A 243 -19.99 27.94 7.13
CA ALA A 243 -21.11 28.08 6.19
C ALA A 243 -21.00 27.23 4.91
N GLN A 244 -19.78 26.89 4.49
CA GLN A 244 -19.51 26.11 3.27
C GLN A 244 -19.13 24.65 3.54
N VAL A 245 -18.98 24.24 4.81
CA VAL A 245 -18.48 22.90 5.14
C VAL A 245 -19.53 21.84 4.80
N LYS A 246 -19.13 20.92 3.92
CA LYS A 246 -19.88 19.74 3.51
C LYS A 246 -19.39 18.47 4.19
N GLU A 247 -18.10 18.41 4.50
CA GLU A 247 -17.49 17.26 5.17
C GLU A 247 -16.77 17.67 6.45
N TYR A 248 -17.12 17.01 7.55
CA TYR A 248 -16.52 17.27 8.86
C TYR A 248 -15.99 15.99 9.51
N THR A 249 -14.75 16.03 9.97
CA THR A 249 -14.12 14.96 10.75
C THR A 249 -13.53 15.50 12.05
N SER A 250 -13.88 14.87 13.18
CA SER A 250 -13.34 15.22 14.50
C SER A 250 -13.05 14.00 15.35
N SER A 251 -11.96 14.05 16.12
CA SER A 251 -11.67 13.06 17.16
C SER A 251 -12.07 13.53 18.56
N ARG A 252 -12.75 14.68 18.66
CA ARG A 252 -13.29 15.21 19.91
C ARG A 252 -14.78 15.46 19.77
N TRP A 253 -15.45 15.52 20.91
CA TRP A 253 -16.84 15.96 20.96
C TRP A 253 -16.95 17.43 20.52
N VAL A 254 -17.84 17.68 19.56
CA VAL A 254 -18.12 19.01 19.00
C VAL A 254 -19.61 19.11 18.70
N THR A 255 -20.20 20.25 19.05
CA THR A 255 -21.59 20.59 18.73
C THR A 255 -21.65 21.24 17.33
N LEU A 256 -22.30 20.58 16.36
CA LEU A 256 -22.30 21.02 14.96
C LEU A 256 -23.56 21.77 14.53
N HIS A 257 -24.61 21.74 15.35
CA HIS A 257 -25.93 22.24 14.98
C HIS A 257 -25.99 23.76 14.67
N ARG A 258 -25.00 24.55 15.08
CA ARG A 258 -24.91 26.00 14.74
C ARG A 258 -23.82 26.34 13.74
N GLN A 259 -22.98 25.39 13.37
CA GLN A 259 -21.72 25.68 12.67
C GLN A 259 -21.77 25.30 11.19
N CYS A 260 -22.36 24.15 10.83
CA CYS A 260 -22.22 23.58 9.47
C CYS A 260 -23.59 23.37 8.77
N PRO A 261 -24.24 24.39 8.22
CA PRO A 261 -25.58 24.26 7.63
C PRO A 261 -25.62 23.34 6.40
N LYS A 262 -24.53 23.20 5.65
CA LYS A 262 -24.43 22.38 4.42
C LYS A 262 -23.79 21.01 4.65
N LEU A 263 -23.75 20.53 5.89
CA LEU A 263 -23.05 19.30 6.25
C LEU A 263 -23.72 18.05 5.66
N GLU A 264 -23.01 17.35 4.77
CA GLU A 264 -23.47 16.12 4.12
C GLU A 264 -22.77 14.86 4.66
N ARG A 265 -21.55 15.01 5.21
CA ARG A 265 -20.73 13.89 5.71
C ARG A 265 -20.10 14.23 7.06
N ALA A 266 -20.31 13.37 8.06
CA ALA A 266 -19.76 13.55 9.40
C ALA A 266 -19.02 12.30 9.90
N ILE A 267 -17.77 12.46 10.35
CA ILE A 267 -16.96 11.39 10.94
C ILE A 267 -16.50 11.83 12.34
N LEU A 268 -17.03 11.19 13.38
CA LEU A 268 -16.83 11.56 14.78
C LEU A 268 -16.23 10.37 15.54
N TYR A 269 -15.03 10.54 16.11
CA TYR A 269 -14.30 9.48 16.84
C TYR A 269 -14.32 9.65 18.37
N ALA A 270 -15.24 10.42 18.95
CA ALA A 270 -15.31 10.56 20.40
C ALA A 270 -15.87 9.28 21.06
N ASP A 271 -15.42 8.96 22.27
CA ASP A 271 -15.78 7.72 22.98
C ASP A 271 -17.17 7.77 23.63
N LEU A 272 -17.71 8.96 23.84
CA LEU A 272 -19.03 9.18 24.43
C LEU A 272 -19.73 10.27 23.65
N PHE A 273 -20.91 9.94 23.13
CA PHE A 273 -21.79 10.94 22.54
C PHE A 273 -23.06 11.07 23.36
N PRO A 274 -23.51 12.31 23.63
CA PRO A 274 -24.91 12.57 23.94
C PRO A 274 -25.80 12.14 22.76
N ASP A 275 -27.11 12.21 22.97
CA ASP A 275 -28.10 11.96 21.93
C ASP A 275 -27.81 12.77 20.64
N VAL A 276 -28.11 12.19 19.49
CA VAL A 276 -27.88 12.77 18.16
C VAL A 276 -28.45 14.19 18.00
N SER A 277 -29.57 14.47 18.64
CA SER A 277 -30.24 15.79 18.64
C SER A 277 -29.39 16.91 19.23
N SER A 278 -28.45 16.58 20.11
CA SER A 278 -27.50 17.56 20.65
C SER A 278 -26.38 17.93 19.68
N ILE A 279 -26.12 17.07 18.69
CA ILE A 279 -25.02 17.22 17.73
C ILE A 279 -25.51 17.90 16.45
N PHE A 280 -26.65 17.46 15.92
CA PHE A 280 -27.21 17.88 14.63
C PHE A 280 -28.63 18.43 14.77
N THR A 281 -28.95 19.48 14.02
CA THR A 281 -30.33 19.91 13.78
C THR A 281 -31.09 18.89 12.92
N ASP A 282 -32.42 18.91 12.97
CA ASP A 282 -33.28 18.06 12.12
C ASP A 282 -32.97 18.24 10.62
N HIS A 283 -32.76 19.49 10.19
CA HIS A 283 -32.35 19.79 8.82
C HIS A 283 -31.01 19.12 8.46
N GLN A 284 -30.03 19.15 9.37
CA GLN A 284 -28.75 18.47 9.18
C GLN A 284 -28.91 16.94 9.16
N GLN A 285 -29.75 16.37 10.03
CA GLN A 285 -30.00 14.93 10.03
C GLN A 285 -30.64 14.48 8.71
N ALA A 286 -31.60 15.24 8.20
CA ALA A 286 -32.26 14.96 6.94
C ALA A 286 -31.33 15.04 5.71
N GLN A 287 -30.35 15.95 5.70
CA GLN A 287 -29.40 16.10 4.58
C GLN A 287 -28.17 15.17 4.65
N LEU A 288 -27.85 14.62 5.82
CA LEU A 288 -26.67 13.77 5.99
C LEU A 288 -26.77 12.53 5.09
N THR A 289 -25.69 12.29 4.34
CA THR A 289 -25.54 11.11 3.47
C THR A 289 -24.60 10.08 4.06
N HIS A 290 -23.65 10.50 4.91
CA HIS A 290 -22.70 9.61 5.58
C HIS A 290 -22.49 10.04 7.03
N LEU A 291 -22.67 9.11 7.97
CA LEU A 291 -22.45 9.34 9.39
C LEU A 291 -21.60 8.20 9.97
N LYS A 292 -20.37 8.52 10.38
CA LYS A 292 -19.49 7.58 11.09
C LYS A 292 -19.27 8.06 12.51
N ALA A 293 -20.04 7.54 13.45
CA ALA A 293 -19.98 7.91 14.86
C ALA A 293 -20.15 6.65 15.72
N GLY A 294 -19.06 5.88 15.88
CA GLY A 294 -19.13 4.51 16.41
C GLY A 294 -19.55 4.37 17.89
N ALA A 295 -19.61 5.47 18.64
CA ALA A 295 -20.13 5.52 20.02
C ALA A 295 -21.47 6.27 20.11
N LEU A 296 -22.05 6.65 18.97
CA LEU A 296 -23.33 7.36 18.92
C LEU A 296 -24.45 6.34 18.98
N HIS A 297 -25.30 6.49 20.00
CA HIS A 297 -26.54 5.74 20.12
C HIS A 297 -27.63 6.46 19.32
N LEU A 298 -28.24 5.74 18.38
CA LEU A 298 -29.32 6.26 17.55
C LEU A 298 -30.63 5.57 17.92
N ARG A 299 -31.53 6.31 18.56
CA ARG A 299 -32.86 5.80 18.94
C ARG A 299 -33.86 5.81 17.79
N ASP A 300 -33.75 6.81 16.92
CA ASP A 300 -34.64 7.00 15.77
C ASP A 300 -33.82 7.26 14.51
N LEU A 301 -33.75 6.25 13.64
CA LEU A 301 -33.09 6.34 12.35
C LEU A 301 -33.97 7.00 11.27
N SER A 302 -35.27 7.18 11.51
CA SER A 302 -36.18 7.75 10.52
C SER A 302 -35.87 9.22 10.17
N LEU A 303 -35.17 9.91 11.07
CA LEU A 303 -34.71 11.29 10.90
C LEU A 303 -33.66 11.43 9.77
N PHE A 304 -33.04 10.32 9.35
CA PHE A 304 -31.92 10.29 8.42
C PHE A 304 -32.31 9.92 6.98
N GLN A 305 -33.27 10.63 6.40
CA GLN A 305 -33.91 10.26 5.12
C GLN A 305 -32.96 10.08 3.93
N ASN A 306 -31.79 10.75 3.93
CA ASN A 306 -30.81 10.68 2.84
C ASN A 306 -29.57 9.85 3.15
N LEU A 307 -29.52 9.18 4.31
CA LEU A 307 -28.34 8.48 4.78
C LEU A 307 -28.09 7.21 3.97
N LYS A 308 -26.86 7.09 3.44
CA LYS A 308 -26.39 5.95 2.63
C LYS A 308 -25.40 5.07 3.38
N ALA A 309 -24.61 5.65 4.28
CA ALA A 309 -23.63 4.95 5.10
C ALA A 309 -23.73 5.35 6.58
N LEU A 310 -23.84 4.36 7.45
CA LEU A 310 -23.96 4.54 8.90
C LEU A 310 -22.95 3.67 9.65
N ASN A 311 -22.23 4.26 10.60
CA ASN A 311 -21.50 3.54 11.65
C ASN A 311 -21.94 4.07 13.01
N CYS A 312 -22.56 3.20 13.82
CA CYS A 312 -23.13 3.56 15.11
C CYS A 312 -22.94 2.47 16.16
N GLU A 313 -23.22 2.84 17.41
CA GLU A 313 -23.38 1.90 18.52
C GLU A 313 -24.79 1.32 18.49
N PHE A 314 -24.89 0.00 18.67
CA PHE A 314 -26.14 -0.75 18.58
C PHE A 314 -26.23 -1.70 19.76
N ASN A 315 -27.21 -1.51 20.65
CA ASN A 315 -27.31 -2.26 21.91
C ASN A 315 -28.34 -3.41 21.87
N ASP A 316 -29.14 -3.46 20.81
CA ASP A 316 -30.18 -4.47 20.62
C ASP A 316 -29.74 -5.56 19.63
N THR A 317 -30.52 -6.63 19.51
CA THR A 317 -30.28 -7.62 18.46
C THR A 317 -30.73 -7.07 17.12
N LEU A 318 -29.85 -7.10 16.11
CA LEU A 318 -30.22 -6.72 14.75
C LEU A 318 -30.98 -7.87 14.06
N THR A 319 -32.12 -7.54 13.47
CA THR A 319 -32.95 -8.44 12.66
C THR A 319 -33.15 -7.87 11.26
N GLU A 320 -33.67 -8.68 10.34
CA GLU A 320 -33.99 -8.26 8.96
C GLU A 320 -35.06 -7.16 8.89
N ASP A 321 -35.99 -7.13 9.85
CA ASP A 321 -37.10 -6.17 9.92
C ASP A 321 -36.73 -4.84 10.61
N TYR A 322 -35.48 -4.66 11.01
CA TYR A 322 -35.09 -3.45 11.74
C TYR A 322 -35.30 -2.19 10.88
N PRO A 323 -35.98 -1.14 11.40
CA PRO A 323 -36.31 0.04 10.62
C PRO A 323 -35.05 0.86 10.31
N LEU A 324 -34.60 0.80 9.06
CA LEU A 324 -33.46 1.57 8.55
C LEU A 324 -33.91 2.74 7.67
N PRO A 325 -33.06 3.76 7.48
CA PRO A 325 -33.31 4.78 6.48
C PRO A 325 -33.44 4.16 5.08
N PRO A 326 -34.36 4.64 4.23
CA PRO A 326 -34.72 3.98 2.98
C PRO A 326 -33.59 3.95 1.93
N LYS A 327 -32.56 4.79 2.10
CA LYS A 327 -31.41 4.87 1.19
C LYS A 327 -30.15 4.22 1.78
N LEU A 328 -30.24 3.60 2.96
CA LEU A 328 -29.09 3.04 3.64
C LEU A 328 -28.63 1.75 2.96
N VAL A 329 -27.39 1.77 2.47
CA VAL A 329 -26.74 0.66 1.76
C VAL A 329 -25.47 0.15 2.46
N GLU A 330 -24.86 0.95 3.35
CA GLU A 330 -23.72 0.55 4.17
C GLU A 330 -24.05 0.72 5.67
N LEU A 331 -23.95 -0.36 6.44
CA LEU A 331 -24.22 -0.36 7.87
C LEU A 331 -23.08 -1.03 8.64
N MET A 332 -22.49 -0.29 9.58
CA MET A 332 -21.50 -0.77 10.53
C MET A 332 -22.07 -0.64 11.94
N VAL A 333 -22.23 -1.77 12.64
CA VAL A 333 -22.73 -1.81 14.01
C VAL A 333 -21.62 -2.19 14.97
N ARG A 334 -21.54 -1.47 16.09
CA ARG A 334 -20.64 -1.75 17.21
C ARG A 334 -21.44 -2.13 18.44
N LYS A 335 -20.88 -2.97 19.31
CA LYS A 335 -21.51 -3.42 20.57
C LYS A 335 -22.82 -4.22 20.40
N CYS A 336 -23.17 -4.60 19.18
CA CYS A 336 -24.36 -5.39 18.91
C CYS A 336 -24.24 -6.79 19.55
N PRO A 337 -25.12 -7.18 20.49
CA PRO A 337 -25.03 -8.45 21.19
C PRO A 337 -25.15 -9.65 20.26
N SER A 338 -26.07 -9.61 19.30
CA SER A 338 -26.25 -10.65 18.28
C SER A 338 -26.84 -10.09 16.99
N VAL A 339 -26.65 -10.81 15.88
CA VAL A 339 -27.24 -10.50 14.59
C VAL A 339 -28.01 -11.74 14.14
N LYS A 340 -29.31 -11.60 13.88
CA LYS A 340 -30.19 -12.68 13.43
C LYS A 340 -30.62 -12.55 11.96
N GLY A 341 -30.39 -11.39 11.36
CA GLY A 341 -30.69 -11.11 9.97
C GLY A 341 -30.14 -9.76 9.55
N ILE A 342 -29.98 -9.56 8.25
CA ILE A 342 -29.49 -8.31 7.66
C ILE A 342 -30.62 -7.68 6.86
N PRO A 343 -31.00 -6.42 7.15
CA PRO A 343 -32.05 -5.76 6.38
C PRO A 343 -31.76 -5.73 4.87
N PRO A 344 -32.79 -5.92 4.02
CA PRO A 344 -32.60 -6.20 2.59
C PRO A 344 -32.02 -5.04 1.78
N SER A 345 -32.05 -3.79 2.28
CA SER A 345 -31.46 -2.64 1.59
C SER A 345 -29.92 -2.59 1.71
N VAL A 346 -29.33 -3.34 2.64
CA VAL A 346 -27.91 -3.25 2.98
C VAL A 346 -27.05 -4.10 2.03
N GLU A 347 -26.14 -3.46 1.31
CA GLU A 347 -25.17 -4.13 0.44
C GLU A 347 -23.82 -4.36 1.10
N LYS A 348 -23.47 -3.56 2.12
CA LYS A 348 -22.22 -3.69 2.89
C LYS A 348 -22.51 -3.69 4.38
N PHE A 349 -22.09 -4.73 5.07
CA PHE A 349 -22.34 -4.87 6.49
C PHE A 349 -21.04 -5.13 7.27
N VAL A 350 -20.87 -4.42 8.38
CA VAL A 350 -19.74 -4.62 9.30
C VAL A 350 -20.25 -4.78 10.73
N TYR A 351 -19.92 -5.91 11.34
CA TYR A 351 -20.23 -6.22 12.73
C TYR A 351 -18.95 -6.21 13.57
N ILE A 352 -18.93 -5.42 14.64
CA ILE A 352 -17.81 -5.35 15.59
C ILE A 352 -18.34 -5.52 17.01
N ALA A 353 -18.13 -6.70 17.57
CA ALA A 353 -18.48 -6.94 18.97
C ALA A 353 -17.48 -6.26 19.93
N SER A 354 -17.98 -5.70 21.04
CA SER A 354 -17.10 -5.03 22.01
C SER A 354 -16.49 -5.97 23.05
N PRO A 355 -15.29 -5.67 23.55
CA PRO A 355 -14.78 -6.26 24.79
C PRO A 355 -15.52 -5.70 26.03
N PRO A 356 -15.54 -6.39 27.19
CA PRO A 356 -14.82 -7.63 27.53
C PRO A 356 -15.54 -8.92 27.07
N TYR A 357 -14.79 -10.03 27.09
CA TYR A 357 -15.15 -11.38 26.61
C TYR A 357 -16.14 -12.15 27.50
N GLU A 358 -16.99 -11.48 28.28
CA GLU A 358 -17.83 -12.20 29.23
C GLU A 358 -18.85 -13.09 28.50
N ALA A 359 -18.51 -14.38 28.38
CA ALA A 359 -19.25 -15.65 28.25
C ALA A 359 -20.63 -15.69 27.57
N GLY A 360 -21.04 -14.66 26.83
CA GLY A 360 -22.29 -14.65 26.08
C GLY A 360 -22.12 -15.23 24.69
N ASP A 361 -23.08 -16.06 24.26
CA ASP A 361 -23.20 -16.56 22.89
C ASP A 361 -23.41 -15.39 21.91
N ARG A 362 -22.33 -14.92 21.29
CA ARG A 362 -22.36 -13.92 20.22
C ARG A 362 -22.64 -14.62 18.91
N VAL A 363 -23.93 -14.85 18.68
CA VAL A 363 -24.42 -15.49 17.47
C VAL A 363 -24.56 -14.46 16.36
N PHE A 364 -23.94 -14.78 15.22
CA PHE A 364 -24.05 -14.06 13.98
C PHE A 364 -24.71 -14.95 12.92
N VAL A 365 -25.91 -14.58 12.51
CA VAL A 365 -26.63 -15.18 11.37
C VAL A 365 -26.91 -14.08 10.37
N ALA A 366 -26.44 -14.27 9.14
CA ALA A 366 -26.74 -13.39 8.02
C ALA A 366 -27.35 -14.21 6.89
N GLU A 367 -28.61 -13.91 6.60
CA GLU A 367 -29.31 -14.36 5.40
C GLU A 367 -29.62 -13.11 4.58
N SER A 368 -29.08 -13.01 3.36
CA SER A 368 -29.27 -11.82 2.53
C SER A 368 -29.06 -12.08 1.05
N THR A 369 -30.02 -11.64 0.24
CA THR A 369 -29.94 -11.71 -1.22
C THR A 369 -29.28 -10.49 -1.86
N THR A 370 -28.95 -9.46 -1.08
CA THR A 370 -28.40 -8.17 -1.58
C THR A 370 -26.99 -7.89 -1.07
N LEU A 371 -26.56 -8.55 0.01
CA LEU A 371 -25.27 -8.34 0.64
C LEU A 371 -24.11 -8.74 -0.29
N LYS A 372 -23.21 -7.80 -0.56
CA LYS A 372 -22.01 -7.96 -1.42
C LYS A 372 -20.72 -8.00 -0.63
N LEU A 373 -20.67 -7.31 0.51
CA LEU A 373 -19.52 -7.25 1.42
C LEU A 373 -19.96 -7.48 2.87
N LEU A 374 -19.30 -8.41 3.54
CA LEU A 374 -19.51 -8.71 4.96
C LEU A 374 -18.19 -8.72 5.71
N GLN A 375 -18.12 -7.97 6.81
CA GLN A 375 -17.03 -8.05 7.79
C GLN A 375 -17.61 -8.36 9.17
N VAL A 376 -17.11 -9.41 9.81
CA VAL A 376 -17.50 -9.84 11.16
C VAL A 376 -16.24 -9.88 12.01
N VAL A 377 -16.23 -9.10 13.10
CA VAL A 377 -15.13 -9.06 14.04
C VAL A 377 -15.63 -9.58 15.38
N ARG A 378 -15.03 -10.68 15.86
CA ARG A 378 -15.32 -11.35 17.14
C ARG A 378 -16.76 -11.88 17.28
N ALA A 379 -17.07 -13.00 16.63
CA ALA A 379 -18.29 -13.78 16.85
C ALA A 379 -17.96 -15.19 17.36
N SER A 380 -18.83 -15.80 18.16
CA SER A 380 -18.65 -17.17 18.69
C SER A 380 -19.39 -18.23 17.87
N LYS A 381 -20.33 -17.82 17.04
CA LYS A 381 -21.02 -18.67 16.05
C LYS A 381 -21.35 -17.84 14.82
N VAL A 382 -21.03 -18.36 13.63
CA VAL A 382 -21.22 -17.66 12.36
C VAL A 382 -21.93 -18.58 11.35
N THR A 383 -23.10 -18.15 10.91
CA THR A 383 -23.85 -18.74 9.79
C THR A 383 -24.12 -17.69 8.74
N ILE A 384 -23.71 -17.94 7.50
CA ILE A 384 -23.84 -16.99 6.38
C ILE A 384 -24.50 -17.71 5.20
N ASP A 385 -25.67 -17.23 4.80
CA ASP A 385 -26.33 -17.56 3.53
C ASP A 385 -26.52 -16.28 2.72
N CYS A 386 -25.54 -15.99 1.87
CA CYS A 386 -25.49 -14.74 1.11
C CYS A 386 -25.06 -15.01 -0.34
N PRO A 387 -25.99 -15.37 -1.25
CA PRO A 387 -25.66 -15.79 -2.61
C PRO A 387 -24.99 -14.71 -3.48
N GLN A 388 -25.13 -13.43 -3.13
CA GLN A 388 -24.48 -12.32 -3.84
C GLN A 388 -23.19 -11.84 -3.17
N LEU A 389 -22.73 -12.51 -2.10
CA LEU A 389 -21.55 -12.09 -1.36
C LEU A 389 -20.29 -12.28 -2.21
N THR A 390 -19.54 -11.20 -2.39
CA THR A 390 -18.29 -11.17 -3.17
C THR A 390 -17.06 -10.99 -2.29
N SER A 391 -17.21 -10.42 -1.09
CA SER A 391 -16.12 -10.19 -0.14
C SER A 391 -16.54 -10.55 1.28
N LEU A 392 -15.77 -11.42 1.93
CA LEU A 392 -16.00 -11.88 3.30
C LEU A 392 -14.73 -11.67 4.14
N PHE A 393 -14.89 -11.01 5.28
CA PHE A 393 -13.83 -10.78 6.26
C PHE A 393 -14.31 -11.29 7.63
N LEU A 394 -13.63 -12.29 8.18
CA LEU A 394 -13.92 -12.86 9.49
C LEU A 394 -12.66 -12.69 10.34
N GLU A 395 -12.66 -11.70 11.23
CA GLU A 395 -11.47 -11.26 11.98
C GLU A 395 -11.60 -11.56 13.47
N ASP A 396 -10.49 -12.01 14.08
CA ASP A 396 -10.43 -12.35 15.51
C ASP A 396 -11.57 -13.30 15.94
N MET A 397 -11.74 -14.37 15.17
CA MET A 397 -12.79 -15.37 15.35
C MET A 397 -12.45 -16.31 16.52
N MET A 398 -13.28 -16.25 17.56
CA MET A 398 -13.17 -17.06 18.79
C MET A 398 -14.30 -18.09 18.80
N ILE A 399 -14.28 -18.98 17.80
CA ILE A 399 -15.42 -19.85 17.52
C ILE A 399 -15.21 -21.20 18.19
N ASP A 400 -16.14 -21.59 19.05
CA ASP A 400 -16.22 -22.96 19.59
C ASP A 400 -16.92 -23.93 18.62
N HIS A 401 -17.46 -23.38 17.53
CA HIS A 401 -18.30 -24.07 16.55
C HIS A 401 -17.71 -23.93 15.13
N PRO A 402 -18.03 -24.85 14.21
CA PRO A 402 -17.68 -24.67 12.79
C PRO A 402 -18.38 -23.46 12.19
N VAL A 403 -17.69 -22.74 11.29
CA VAL A 403 -18.28 -21.69 10.45
C VAL A 403 -19.11 -22.36 9.35
N SER A 404 -20.35 -21.89 9.13
CA SER A 404 -21.16 -22.29 7.97
C SER A 404 -21.28 -21.12 6.98
N VAL A 405 -20.84 -21.32 5.75
CA VAL A 405 -20.86 -20.29 4.70
C VAL A 405 -21.38 -20.84 3.39
N TYR A 406 -22.46 -20.23 2.89
CA TYR A 406 -22.96 -20.35 1.52
C TYR A 406 -22.80 -19.00 0.81
N ALA A 407 -21.77 -18.91 -0.04
CA ALA A 407 -21.42 -17.71 -0.80
C ALA A 407 -20.81 -18.09 -2.17
N PRO A 408 -21.61 -18.60 -3.13
CA PRO A 408 -21.12 -19.11 -4.42
C PRO A 408 -20.41 -18.07 -5.30
N LYS A 409 -20.64 -16.76 -5.06
CA LYS A 409 -20.02 -15.65 -5.78
C LYS A 409 -18.83 -15.04 -5.06
N LEU A 410 -18.30 -15.70 -4.02
CA LEU A 410 -17.21 -15.18 -3.23
C LEU A 410 -15.94 -15.04 -4.07
N VAL A 411 -15.39 -13.82 -4.11
CA VAL A 411 -14.15 -13.47 -4.84
C VAL A 411 -13.01 -13.25 -3.86
N ARG A 412 -13.29 -12.69 -2.68
CA ARG A 412 -12.28 -12.40 -1.66
C ARG A 412 -12.68 -12.94 -0.29
N LEU A 413 -11.78 -13.69 0.32
CA LEU A 413 -11.91 -14.23 1.66
C LEU A 413 -10.73 -13.81 2.54
N VAL A 414 -11.03 -13.27 3.72
CA VAL A 414 -10.08 -13.09 4.82
C VAL A 414 -10.64 -13.79 6.04
N TYR A 415 -9.88 -14.74 6.58
CA TYR A 415 -10.25 -15.49 7.78
C TYR A 415 -9.10 -15.52 8.78
N GLU A 416 -9.36 -15.01 9.98
CA GLU A 416 -8.45 -15.00 11.11
C GLU A 416 -9.12 -15.70 12.30
N GLY A 417 -8.75 -16.95 12.55
CA GLY A 417 -9.36 -17.79 13.58
C GLY A 417 -8.61 -19.09 13.79
N GLU A 418 -8.80 -19.73 14.95
CA GLU A 418 -8.11 -20.98 15.30
C GLU A 418 -8.75 -22.21 14.66
N GLN A 419 -10.07 -22.18 14.46
CA GLN A 419 -10.82 -23.27 13.83
C GLN A 419 -10.60 -23.32 12.32
N PRO A 420 -10.73 -24.49 11.68
CA PRO A 420 -10.73 -24.60 10.23
C PRO A 420 -11.86 -23.82 9.56
N PHE A 421 -11.56 -23.18 8.44
CA PHE A 421 -12.54 -22.59 7.53
C PHE A 421 -12.97 -23.64 6.47
N PRO A 422 -14.27 -23.78 6.15
CA PRO A 422 -14.78 -24.81 5.24
C PRO A 422 -14.44 -24.52 3.75
N LEU A 423 -13.18 -24.68 3.36
CA LEU A 423 -12.72 -24.51 1.97
C LEU A 423 -13.28 -25.56 1.00
N GLU A 424 -13.83 -26.66 1.53
CA GLU A 424 -14.42 -27.77 0.76
C GLU A 424 -15.66 -27.37 -0.04
N ASN A 425 -16.26 -26.21 0.24
CA ASN A 425 -17.42 -25.67 -0.48
C ASN A 425 -17.10 -25.14 -1.90
N ASP A 426 -15.90 -25.45 -2.42
CA ASP A 426 -15.46 -25.30 -3.81
C ASP A 426 -15.50 -23.87 -4.40
N PHE A 427 -15.55 -22.81 -3.58
CA PHE A 427 -15.63 -21.38 -3.96
C PHE A 427 -15.07 -21.04 -5.36
N PRO A 428 -15.89 -21.14 -6.42
CA PRO A 428 -15.35 -21.29 -7.77
C PRO A 428 -14.85 -19.96 -8.35
N ASN A 429 -15.32 -18.85 -7.80
CA ASN A 429 -14.94 -17.49 -8.19
C ASN A 429 -13.88 -16.87 -7.27
N LEU A 430 -13.34 -17.65 -6.32
CA LEU A 430 -12.36 -17.13 -5.38
C LEU A 430 -11.11 -16.70 -6.17
N GLU A 431 -10.62 -15.49 -5.89
CA GLU A 431 -9.40 -14.93 -6.48
C GLU A 431 -8.40 -14.49 -5.41
N TYR A 432 -8.88 -14.14 -4.21
CA TYR A 432 -8.06 -13.62 -3.11
C TYR A 432 -8.35 -14.39 -1.83
N LEU A 433 -7.31 -15.00 -1.25
CA LEU A 433 -7.41 -15.77 -0.01
C LEU A 433 -6.40 -15.27 1.02
N VAL A 434 -6.86 -14.94 2.22
CA VAL A 434 -6.03 -14.68 3.39
C VAL A 434 -6.48 -15.59 4.52
N LEU A 435 -5.57 -16.42 5.04
CA LEU A 435 -5.81 -17.28 6.20
C LEU A 435 -4.77 -16.97 7.27
N GLU A 436 -5.24 -16.65 8.48
CA GLU A 436 -4.39 -16.39 9.64
C GLU A 436 -4.82 -17.24 10.84
N ARG A 437 -3.84 -17.83 11.54
CA ARG A 437 -4.01 -18.67 12.76
C ARG A 437 -4.75 -20.00 12.57
N SER A 438 -5.36 -20.26 11.41
CA SER A 438 -6.13 -21.48 11.14
C SER A 438 -5.23 -22.72 11.03
N GLN A 439 -5.49 -23.75 11.83
CA GLN A 439 -4.79 -25.05 11.72
C GLN A 439 -5.54 -25.99 10.77
N GLN A 440 -5.22 -25.93 9.47
CA GLN A 440 -5.84 -26.78 8.44
C GLN A 440 -4.92 -27.00 7.25
N ASP A 441 -5.18 -28.05 6.48
CA ASP A 441 -4.57 -28.25 5.17
C ASP A 441 -5.06 -27.19 4.17
N VAL A 442 -4.17 -26.79 3.24
CA VAL A 442 -4.50 -25.83 2.19
C VAL A 442 -4.16 -26.48 0.84
N VAL A 443 -5.17 -27.12 0.26
CA VAL A 443 -5.08 -27.79 -1.05
C VAL A 443 -6.10 -27.16 -1.99
N LEU A 444 -5.62 -26.24 -2.84
CA LEU A 444 -6.46 -25.51 -3.77
C LEU A 444 -6.26 -26.03 -5.19
N LYS A 445 -7.36 -26.33 -5.88
CA LYS A 445 -7.33 -26.79 -7.29
C LYS A 445 -7.21 -25.63 -8.28
N ASN A 446 -7.74 -24.47 -7.92
CA ASN A 446 -7.79 -23.29 -8.79
C ASN A 446 -6.54 -22.43 -8.61
N HIS A 447 -6.10 -21.80 -9.69
CA HIS A 447 -5.09 -20.73 -9.64
C HIS A 447 -5.75 -19.43 -9.20
N LEU A 448 -5.24 -18.81 -8.14
CA LEU A 448 -5.78 -17.57 -7.56
C LEU A 448 -4.95 -16.34 -7.99
N LYS A 449 -5.45 -15.13 -7.78
CA LYS A 449 -4.63 -13.91 -7.95
C LYS A 449 -3.71 -13.70 -6.75
N SER A 450 -4.17 -14.02 -5.54
CA SER A 450 -3.39 -13.79 -4.32
C SER A 450 -3.73 -14.80 -3.23
N ILE A 451 -2.68 -15.33 -2.58
CA ILE A 451 -2.78 -16.18 -1.39
C ILE A 451 -1.85 -15.64 -0.31
N GLU A 452 -2.37 -15.40 0.88
CA GLU A 452 -1.59 -15.01 2.06
C GLU A 452 -1.91 -15.96 3.20
N LEU A 453 -0.89 -16.67 3.70
CA LEU A 453 -1.02 -17.61 4.81
C LEU A 453 -0.14 -17.13 5.97
N ASN A 454 -0.72 -16.96 7.16
CA ASN A 454 -0.03 -16.41 8.32
C ASN A 454 -0.23 -17.26 9.59
N ARG A 455 0.87 -17.60 10.28
CA ARG A 455 0.85 -18.36 11.56
C ARG A 455 0.07 -19.69 11.48
N MET A 456 0.27 -20.45 10.41
CA MET A 456 -0.36 -21.77 10.20
C MET A 456 0.68 -22.89 10.14
N ASN A 457 0.26 -24.11 10.46
CA ASN A 457 1.07 -25.32 10.31
C ASN A 457 0.30 -26.39 9.51
N PRO A 458 0.07 -26.18 8.20
CA PRO A 458 -0.64 -27.17 7.38
C PRO A 458 0.16 -28.48 7.27
N GLU A 459 -0.51 -29.63 7.31
CA GLU A 459 0.15 -30.91 7.02
C GLU A 459 0.34 -31.09 5.51
N LYS A 460 -0.58 -30.53 4.71
CA LYS A 460 -0.52 -30.49 3.25
C LYS A 460 -0.68 -29.07 2.72
N LEU A 461 0.21 -28.70 1.82
CA LEU A 461 0.20 -27.41 1.14
C LEU A 461 0.35 -27.62 -0.37
N SER A 462 -0.70 -27.31 -1.12
CA SER A 462 -0.70 -27.32 -2.58
C SER A 462 -1.48 -26.11 -3.08
N ILE A 463 -0.74 -25.08 -3.51
CA ILE A 463 -1.31 -23.77 -3.86
C ILE A 463 -0.72 -23.25 -5.18
N SER A 464 -1.55 -22.46 -5.89
CA SER A 464 -1.21 -21.86 -7.16
C SER A 464 -1.78 -20.44 -7.20
N ALA A 465 -0.96 -19.40 -7.37
CA ALA A 465 -1.45 -18.02 -7.49
C ALA A 465 -0.49 -17.08 -8.22
N ASP A 466 -0.92 -15.86 -8.61
CA ASP A 466 0.02 -14.84 -9.09
C ASP A 466 0.92 -14.36 -7.95
N TYR A 467 0.35 -14.08 -6.78
CA TYR A 467 1.07 -13.67 -5.58
C TYR A 467 0.85 -14.65 -4.42
N VAL A 468 1.94 -15.05 -3.76
CA VAL A 468 1.91 -15.89 -2.55
C VAL A 468 2.75 -15.24 -1.45
N SER A 469 2.15 -15.04 -0.27
CA SER A 469 2.86 -14.64 0.96
C SER A 469 2.72 -15.72 2.04
N LEU A 470 3.84 -16.20 2.58
CA LEU A 470 3.91 -17.18 3.66
C LEU A 470 4.62 -16.58 4.87
N GLU A 471 3.87 -16.21 5.89
CA GLU A 471 4.42 -15.59 7.10
C GLU A 471 4.24 -16.49 8.31
N ARG A 472 5.34 -16.78 9.02
CA ARG A 472 5.34 -17.65 10.21
C ARG A 472 4.66 -19.01 9.95
N ILE A 473 4.87 -19.55 8.75
CA ILE A 473 4.34 -20.84 8.31
C ILE A 473 5.42 -21.93 8.50
N VAL A 474 5.03 -23.11 8.97
CA VAL A 474 5.85 -24.32 8.81
C VAL A 474 5.49 -24.98 7.50
N VAL A 475 6.32 -24.81 6.47
CA VAL A 475 6.05 -25.39 5.15
C VAL A 475 6.25 -26.91 5.22
N PRO A 476 5.21 -27.73 4.94
CA PRO A 476 5.31 -29.17 5.04
C PRO A 476 6.23 -29.75 3.97
N TYR A 477 6.73 -30.96 4.23
CA TYR A 477 7.51 -31.70 3.26
C TYR A 477 6.64 -32.11 2.07
N GLY A 478 7.14 -31.88 0.85
CA GLY A 478 6.37 -32.14 -0.37
C GLY A 478 5.33 -31.07 -0.70
N ALA A 479 5.45 -29.88 -0.11
CA ALA A 479 4.64 -28.72 -0.53
C ALA A 479 4.83 -28.45 -2.04
N ASN A 480 3.72 -28.14 -2.71
CA ASN A 480 3.67 -27.70 -4.10
C ASN A 480 3.22 -26.23 -4.14
N ILE A 481 4.12 -25.35 -4.58
CA ILE A 481 3.88 -23.91 -4.62
C ILE A 481 4.19 -23.41 -6.02
N ASN A 482 3.15 -22.98 -6.74
CA ASN A 482 3.28 -22.30 -8.02
C ASN A 482 2.87 -20.83 -7.84
N ALA A 483 3.83 -19.92 -8.04
CA ALA A 483 3.61 -18.49 -7.86
C ALA A 483 4.24 -17.68 -9.01
N THR A 484 3.70 -16.51 -9.37
CA THR A 484 4.51 -15.54 -10.13
C THR A 484 5.49 -14.84 -9.18
N GLU A 485 5.00 -14.38 -8.03
CA GLU A 485 5.74 -13.78 -6.93
C GLU A 485 5.52 -14.56 -5.62
N LEU A 486 6.60 -15.03 -4.99
CA LEU A 486 6.58 -15.70 -3.69
C LEU A 486 7.39 -14.90 -2.66
N LYS A 487 6.72 -14.49 -1.58
CA LYS A 487 7.36 -13.93 -0.39
C LYS A 487 7.19 -14.86 0.79
N THR A 488 8.27 -15.09 1.53
CA THR A 488 8.24 -15.94 2.71
C THR A 488 9.28 -15.53 3.74
N ASP A 489 8.94 -15.64 5.03
CA ASP A 489 9.87 -15.52 6.15
C ASP A 489 10.34 -16.89 6.69
N THR A 490 9.92 -17.98 6.04
CA THR A 490 10.24 -19.36 6.40
C THR A 490 11.16 -20.04 5.38
N SER A 491 11.90 -21.05 5.83
CA SER A 491 12.92 -21.72 5.03
C SER A 491 12.27 -22.58 3.93
N LEU A 492 12.72 -22.43 2.69
CA LEU A 492 12.25 -23.22 1.55
C LEU A 492 13.14 -24.41 1.20
N SER A 493 14.18 -24.71 2.00
CA SER A 493 15.13 -25.81 1.76
C SER A 493 14.49 -27.20 1.63
N ARG A 494 13.25 -27.39 2.09
CA ARG A 494 12.52 -28.67 2.03
C ARG A 494 11.44 -28.73 0.93
N VAL A 495 11.26 -27.65 0.18
CA VAL A 495 10.26 -27.58 -0.89
C VAL A 495 10.86 -28.17 -2.16
N ARG A 496 10.19 -29.18 -2.72
CA ARG A 496 10.64 -29.85 -3.95
C ARG A 496 10.05 -29.21 -5.20
N ASP A 497 8.75 -28.93 -5.16
CA ASP A 497 7.99 -28.44 -6.30
C ASP A 497 7.68 -26.96 -6.10
N LEU A 498 8.70 -26.13 -6.32
CA LEU A 498 8.60 -24.67 -6.29
C LEU A 498 8.74 -24.10 -7.70
N SER A 499 7.78 -23.31 -8.13
CA SER A 499 7.83 -22.56 -9.38
C SER A 499 7.54 -21.09 -9.08
N CYS A 500 8.50 -20.20 -9.35
CA CYS A 500 8.32 -18.75 -9.24
C CYS A 500 9.32 -17.92 -10.02
N ARG A 501 8.96 -16.67 -10.34
CA ARG A 501 9.80 -15.71 -11.06
C ARG A 501 10.38 -14.63 -10.16
N ASP A 502 9.63 -14.16 -9.17
CA ASP A 502 10.13 -13.31 -8.08
C ASP A 502 10.09 -14.09 -6.77
N LEU A 503 11.25 -14.28 -6.13
CA LEU A 503 11.39 -15.05 -4.90
C LEU A 503 12.04 -14.21 -3.81
N THR A 504 11.33 -13.99 -2.71
CA THR A 504 11.87 -13.45 -1.47
C THR A 504 11.77 -14.50 -0.36
N CYS A 505 12.91 -14.94 0.18
CA CYS A 505 12.94 -15.96 1.23
C CYS A 505 14.14 -15.77 2.17
N PRO A 506 14.15 -16.35 3.38
CA PRO A 506 15.33 -16.31 4.25
C PRO A 506 16.42 -17.29 3.83
N CYS A 507 16.06 -18.44 3.24
CA CYS A 507 16.99 -19.48 2.84
C CYS A 507 16.35 -20.38 1.78
N ILE A 508 17.13 -20.68 0.74
CA ILE A 508 16.82 -21.66 -0.30
C ILE A 508 18.13 -22.27 -0.81
N ASP A 509 18.17 -23.59 -0.95
CA ASP A 509 19.39 -24.29 -1.38
C ASP A 509 19.58 -24.17 -2.90
N ARG A 510 18.51 -24.41 -3.66
CA ARG A 510 18.47 -24.38 -5.11
C ARG A 510 17.23 -23.61 -5.58
N PRO A 511 17.37 -22.31 -5.93
CA PRO A 511 16.28 -21.57 -6.54
C PRO A 511 15.83 -22.20 -7.86
N PRO A 512 14.54 -22.11 -8.22
CA PRO A 512 14.06 -22.56 -9.54
C PRO A 512 14.79 -21.85 -10.68
N SER A 513 15.03 -22.53 -11.79
CA SER A 513 15.76 -21.97 -12.95
C SER A 513 15.04 -20.80 -13.64
N MET A 514 13.72 -20.72 -13.47
CA MET A 514 12.86 -19.65 -13.99
C MET A 514 12.83 -18.38 -13.13
N VAL A 515 13.53 -18.36 -11.99
CA VAL A 515 13.62 -17.16 -11.14
C VAL A 515 14.34 -16.05 -11.90
N GLU A 516 13.69 -14.89 -11.99
CA GLU A 516 14.20 -13.67 -12.59
C GLU A 516 14.68 -12.67 -11.52
N LYS A 517 14.10 -12.74 -10.31
CA LYS A 517 14.43 -11.89 -9.17
C LYS A 517 14.52 -12.71 -7.89
N LEU A 518 15.67 -12.65 -7.21
CA LEU A 518 15.91 -13.37 -5.96
C LEU A 518 16.33 -12.42 -4.84
N THR A 519 15.62 -12.45 -3.71
CA THR A 519 16.00 -11.77 -2.48
C THR A 519 16.13 -12.78 -1.34
N CYS A 520 17.37 -13.01 -0.88
CA CYS A 520 17.68 -13.90 0.24
C CYS A 520 17.99 -13.08 1.49
N SER A 521 17.25 -13.31 2.58
CA SER A 521 17.47 -12.64 3.87
C SER A 521 17.90 -13.62 4.95
N PHE A 522 19.19 -13.90 5.02
CA PHE A 522 19.76 -14.81 5.99
C PHE A 522 19.67 -14.21 7.39
N ALA A 523 18.92 -14.88 8.28
CA ALA A 523 18.88 -14.51 9.68
C ALA A 523 20.30 -14.60 10.26
N ILE A 524 20.85 -13.47 10.72
CA ILE A 524 22.09 -13.41 11.48
C ILE A 524 21.79 -13.98 12.86
N GLY A 525 21.81 -15.31 12.97
CA GLY A 525 21.63 -15.98 14.23
C GLY A 525 22.77 -15.62 15.16
N LYS A 526 22.52 -14.77 16.17
CA LYS A 526 23.36 -14.71 17.37
C LYS A 526 23.33 -16.11 18.00
N LYS A 527 24.36 -16.91 17.71
CA LYS A 527 24.59 -18.24 18.28
C LYS A 527 23.39 -19.20 18.15
N ARG A 528 23.11 -19.74 16.95
CA ARG A 528 22.44 -21.06 16.92
C ARG A 528 23.41 -22.08 17.53
N PRO A 529 23.06 -22.83 18.60
CA PRO A 529 23.97 -23.76 19.29
C PRO A 529 24.47 -24.91 18.41
N HIS A 530 23.90 -25.09 17.23
CA HIS A 530 24.15 -26.21 16.33
C HIS A 530 24.51 -25.72 14.93
N GLY A 531 25.72 -25.16 14.79
CA GLY A 531 26.65 -25.22 13.63
C GLY A 531 26.20 -25.11 12.17
N GLY A 532 24.92 -24.96 11.85
CA GLY A 532 24.42 -24.85 10.49
C GLY A 532 24.55 -23.42 10.00
N TYR A 533 25.68 -23.11 9.37
CA TYR A 533 25.80 -21.91 8.55
C TYR A 533 24.86 -22.04 7.36
N SER A 534 24.04 -21.02 7.10
CA SER A 534 23.30 -20.95 5.84
C SER A 534 24.30 -20.82 4.70
N ILE A 535 24.33 -21.82 3.81
CA ILE A 535 25.12 -21.78 2.58
C ILE A 535 24.40 -20.82 1.62
N ALA A 536 25.15 -20.02 0.88
CA ALA A 536 24.57 -19.19 -0.18
C ALA A 536 23.86 -20.05 -1.23
N PRO A 537 22.74 -19.58 -1.81
CA PRO A 537 22.03 -20.33 -2.83
C PRO A 537 22.94 -20.60 -4.02
N ASP A 538 22.85 -21.81 -4.58
CA ASP A 538 23.51 -22.11 -5.85
C ASP A 538 22.71 -21.50 -7.01
N ILE A 539 23.07 -20.28 -7.39
CA ILE A 539 22.40 -19.49 -8.44
C ILE A 539 22.92 -19.79 -9.86
N ARG A 540 23.90 -20.69 -10.02
CA ARG A 540 24.55 -20.94 -11.33
C ARG A 540 23.60 -21.49 -12.37
N HIS A 541 22.49 -22.09 -11.94
CA HIS A 541 21.46 -22.68 -12.79
C HIS A 541 20.28 -21.74 -13.09
N CYS A 542 20.29 -20.52 -12.54
CA CYS A 542 19.23 -19.54 -12.74
C CYS A 542 19.49 -18.70 -13.99
N GLU A 543 19.27 -19.28 -15.17
CA GLU A 543 19.58 -18.65 -16.46
C GLU A 543 18.79 -17.35 -16.71
N ASN A 544 17.67 -17.14 -16.03
CA ASN A 544 16.83 -15.95 -16.18
C ASN A 544 17.06 -14.89 -15.08
N LEU A 545 17.96 -15.13 -14.12
CA LEU A 545 18.15 -14.27 -12.95
C LEU A 545 18.74 -12.91 -13.35
N ARG A 546 17.93 -11.86 -13.30
CA ARG A 546 18.31 -10.47 -13.60
C ARG A 546 18.65 -9.65 -12.37
N TYR A 547 18.09 -10.00 -11.22
CA TYR A 547 18.29 -9.31 -9.94
C TYR A 547 18.59 -10.28 -8.80
N LEU A 548 19.63 -9.98 -8.03
CA LEU A 548 19.98 -10.71 -6.81
C LEU A 548 20.19 -9.74 -5.65
N SER A 549 19.48 -9.96 -4.54
CA SER A 549 19.74 -9.29 -3.26
C SER A 549 20.05 -10.31 -2.19
N ILE A 550 21.20 -10.17 -1.54
CA ILE A 550 21.64 -10.99 -0.42
C ILE A 550 21.71 -10.10 0.80
N LYS A 551 20.97 -10.45 1.87
CA LYS A 551 21.00 -9.75 3.15
C LYS A 551 21.48 -10.71 4.24
N GLY A 552 22.53 -10.34 4.96
CA GLY A 552 23.13 -11.17 6.02
C GLY A 552 23.95 -12.36 5.49
N GLY A 553 24.47 -13.18 6.41
CA GLY A 553 25.09 -14.49 6.13
C GLY A 553 26.35 -14.46 5.26
N SER A 554 27.53 -14.26 5.87
CA SER A 554 28.75 -13.90 5.12
C SER A 554 30.02 -14.70 5.34
N ARG A 555 30.05 -15.74 6.16
CA ARG A 555 31.34 -16.39 6.48
C ARG A 555 31.86 -17.36 5.43
N LEU A 556 31.14 -17.60 4.33
CA LEU A 556 31.45 -18.71 3.40
C LEU A 556 31.44 -18.37 1.90
N LEU A 557 31.20 -17.11 1.50
CA LEU A 557 31.27 -16.70 0.10
C LEU A 557 32.59 -15.98 -0.19
N GLN A 558 33.61 -16.72 -0.63
CA GLN A 558 34.82 -16.12 -1.22
C GLN A 558 34.60 -15.73 -2.69
N THR A 559 33.77 -16.48 -3.40
CA THR A 559 33.49 -16.25 -4.81
C THR A 559 32.00 -16.44 -5.11
N LEU A 560 31.37 -15.41 -5.66
CA LEU A 560 29.99 -15.45 -6.16
C LEU A 560 29.99 -15.54 -7.68
N ARG A 561 29.66 -16.73 -8.20
CA ARG A 561 29.53 -16.97 -9.65
C ARG A 561 28.13 -16.62 -10.11
N CYS A 562 28.01 -15.52 -10.85
CA CYS A 562 26.73 -14.99 -11.30
C CYS A 562 26.37 -15.54 -12.69
N PRO A 563 25.08 -15.83 -12.95
CA PRO A 563 24.63 -16.21 -14.29
C PRO A 563 24.75 -15.03 -15.28
N PRO A 564 24.88 -15.29 -16.60
CA PRO A 564 25.06 -14.23 -17.61
C PRO A 564 23.91 -13.22 -17.70
N SER A 565 22.72 -13.59 -17.23
CA SER A 565 21.52 -12.75 -17.20
C SER A 565 21.51 -11.74 -16.06
N LEU A 566 22.38 -11.87 -15.06
CA LEU A 566 22.40 -10.96 -13.91
C LEU A 566 22.75 -9.54 -14.37
N ARG A 567 21.94 -8.57 -13.92
CA ARG A 567 22.12 -7.14 -14.22
C ARG A 567 22.34 -6.33 -12.95
N GLN A 568 21.66 -6.69 -11.88
CA GLN A 568 21.70 -5.97 -10.60
C GLN A 568 22.07 -6.92 -9.46
N LEU A 569 23.03 -6.50 -8.64
CA LEU A 569 23.48 -7.23 -7.46
C LEU A 569 23.49 -6.29 -6.25
N ILE A 570 22.75 -6.65 -5.20
CA ILE A 570 22.73 -5.93 -3.93
C ILE A 570 23.20 -6.85 -2.82
N VAL A 571 24.24 -6.44 -2.09
CA VAL A 571 24.78 -7.19 -0.96
C VAL A 571 24.65 -6.33 0.30
N LYS A 572 23.80 -6.74 1.24
CA LYS A 572 23.64 -6.09 2.53
C LYS A 572 24.29 -6.95 3.60
N THR A 573 25.45 -6.52 4.07
CA THR A 573 26.33 -7.32 4.92
C THR A 573 26.14 -6.93 6.38
N GLY A 574 25.97 -7.92 7.26
CA GLY A 574 25.89 -7.68 8.71
C GLY A 574 27.04 -8.27 9.51
N VAL A 575 28.03 -8.86 8.83
CA VAL A 575 29.20 -9.52 9.42
C VAL A 575 30.39 -9.41 8.49
N ASP A 576 31.59 -9.33 9.08
CA ASP A 576 32.87 -9.20 8.38
C ASP A 576 33.03 -10.27 7.27
N PHE A 577 33.25 -9.82 6.04
CA PHE A 577 33.80 -10.63 4.95
C PHE A 577 35.29 -10.28 4.81
N GLU A 578 36.17 -11.26 4.62
CA GLU A 578 37.58 -10.98 4.29
C GLU A 578 37.71 -10.43 2.86
N MET A 579 37.05 -11.08 1.88
CA MET A 579 37.01 -10.64 0.48
C MET A 579 35.92 -11.41 -0.28
N LEU A 580 35.08 -10.71 -1.07
CA LEU A 580 34.11 -11.30 -1.98
C LEU A 580 34.52 -11.04 -3.43
N HIS A 581 34.88 -12.10 -4.16
CA HIS A 581 35.10 -12.05 -5.60
C HIS A 581 33.80 -12.28 -6.36
N ILE A 582 33.42 -11.35 -7.23
CA ILE A 582 32.21 -11.43 -8.05
C ILE A 582 32.61 -11.76 -9.49
N GLU A 583 32.24 -12.96 -9.92
CA GLU A 583 32.47 -13.47 -11.28
C GLU A 583 31.20 -13.32 -12.11
N THR A 584 31.26 -12.50 -13.16
CA THR A 584 30.15 -12.27 -14.10
C THR A 584 30.60 -12.52 -15.54
N THR A 585 29.68 -12.97 -16.40
CA THR A 585 29.93 -13.07 -17.85
C THR A 585 29.70 -11.75 -18.57
N ASN A 586 28.77 -10.93 -18.09
CA ASN A 586 28.47 -9.59 -18.59
C ASN A 586 28.64 -8.58 -17.44
N PRO A 587 29.05 -7.33 -17.70
CA PRO A 587 29.18 -6.33 -16.64
C PRO A 587 27.81 -6.04 -16.02
N LEU A 588 27.77 -5.92 -14.68
CA LEU A 588 26.56 -5.52 -13.98
C LEU A 588 26.18 -4.08 -14.34
N GLU A 589 24.88 -3.82 -14.49
CA GLU A 589 24.35 -2.47 -14.65
C GLU A 589 24.45 -1.70 -13.33
N TYR A 590 24.25 -2.41 -12.21
CA TYR A 590 24.27 -1.83 -10.88
C TYR A 590 24.79 -2.82 -9.84
N PHE A 591 25.69 -2.34 -8.99
CA PHE A 591 26.12 -3.01 -7.77
C PHE A 591 25.92 -2.08 -6.57
N GLU A 592 25.32 -2.60 -5.51
CA GLU A 592 25.20 -1.92 -4.21
C GLU A 592 25.75 -2.82 -3.12
N CYS A 593 26.59 -2.25 -2.27
CA CYS A 593 26.94 -2.85 -1.00
C CYS A 593 26.59 -1.91 0.15
N ASP A 594 25.83 -2.46 1.09
CA ASP A 594 25.56 -1.84 2.38
C ASP A 594 26.41 -2.56 3.44
N TYR A 595 27.32 -1.84 4.07
CA TYR A 595 28.28 -2.43 4.98
C TYR A 595 28.43 -1.68 6.30
N LYS A 596 28.85 -2.44 7.33
CA LYS A 596 29.30 -1.91 8.62
C LYS A 596 30.76 -1.49 8.52
N ASP A 597 31.15 -0.45 9.26
CA ASP A 597 32.44 0.29 9.32
C ASP A 597 33.77 -0.47 9.06
N THR A 598 33.79 -1.81 9.06
CA THR A 598 34.97 -2.66 8.84
C THR A 598 35.20 -3.12 7.40
N ILE A 599 34.21 -3.00 6.51
CA ILE A 599 34.32 -3.45 5.12
C ILE A 599 34.66 -2.26 4.24
N SER A 600 35.68 -2.36 3.40
CA SER A 600 36.04 -1.31 2.45
C SER A 600 35.64 -1.70 1.03
N GLU A 601 35.72 -0.76 0.09
CA GLU A 601 35.60 -1.07 -1.36
C GLU A 601 36.58 -2.19 -1.78
N GLU A 602 37.73 -2.30 -1.10
CA GLU A 602 38.76 -3.33 -1.35
C GLU A 602 38.30 -4.75 -0.97
N SER A 603 37.26 -4.88 -0.14
CA SER A 603 36.64 -6.16 0.19
C SER A 603 35.87 -6.77 -0.98
N PHE A 604 35.67 -6.04 -2.07
CA PHE A 604 34.97 -6.51 -3.27
C PHE A 604 35.90 -6.46 -4.48
N THR A 605 36.02 -7.59 -5.17
CA THR A 605 36.73 -7.64 -6.45
C THR A 605 35.80 -8.13 -7.54
N PHE A 606 35.92 -7.55 -8.73
CA PHE A 606 35.09 -7.88 -9.87
C PHE A 606 35.98 -8.35 -11.02
N ASN A 607 35.59 -9.43 -11.70
CA ASN A 607 36.22 -9.77 -12.97
C ASN A 607 35.83 -8.76 -14.09
N GLN A 608 34.69 -8.08 -13.95
CA GLN A 608 34.21 -7.01 -14.84
C GLN A 608 33.59 -5.89 -14.01
N LYS A 609 34.06 -4.64 -14.18
CA LYS A 609 33.59 -3.49 -13.39
C LYS A 609 32.11 -3.17 -13.69
N PRO A 610 31.24 -3.03 -12.65
CA PRO A 610 29.86 -2.58 -12.83
C PRO A 610 29.76 -1.17 -13.46
N ALA A 611 28.68 -0.92 -14.20
CA ALA A 611 28.41 0.39 -14.81
C ALA A 611 28.07 1.47 -13.75
N SER A 612 27.48 1.05 -12.62
CA SER A 612 27.23 1.88 -11.45
C SER A 612 27.56 1.08 -10.19
N ILE A 613 28.26 1.71 -9.26
CA ILE A 613 28.67 1.14 -7.98
C ILE A 613 28.21 2.08 -6.89
N ASN A 614 27.52 1.56 -5.88
CA ASN A 614 27.15 2.29 -4.68
C ASN A 614 27.67 1.57 -3.43
N PHE A 615 28.31 2.33 -2.56
CA PHE A 615 28.82 1.88 -1.28
C PHE A 615 28.19 2.75 -0.20
N SER A 616 27.24 2.20 0.53
CA SER A 616 26.60 2.86 1.67
C SER A 616 27.16 2.33 2.98
N VAL A 617 27.54 3.23 3.88
CA VAL A 617 27.91 2.89 5.25
C VAL A 617 26.65 2.87 6.09
N THR A 618 26.31 1.73 6.68
CA THR A 618 25.26 1.67 7.68
C THR A 618 25.88 1.96 9.05
N GLU A 619 25.72 3.18 9.56
CA GLU A 619 26.05 3.49 10.95
C GLU A 619 25.06 2.74 11.87
N GLU A 620 25.53 1.85 12.75
CA GLU A 620 24.67 1.26 13.78
C GLU A 620 24.33 2.32 14.86
N PRO A 621 23.06 2.42 15.30
CA PRO A 621 22.66 3.31 16.39
C PRO A 621 23.07 2.83 17.79
#